data_AF-A0A7C5F066-F1
#
_entry.id   AF-A0A7C5F066-F1
#
_cell.length_a   1.000
_cell.length_b   1.000
_cell.length_c   1.000
_cell.angle_alpha   90.00
_cell.angle_beta   90.00
_cell.angle_gamma   90.00
#
_symmetry.space_group_name_H-M   'P 1'
#
loop_
_entity.id
_entity.type
_entity.pdbx_description
1 polymer ?
#
loop_
_entity_poly.entity_id
_entity_poly.type
_entity_poly.pdbx_seq_one_letter_code
_entity_poly.pdbx_strand_id
1 'polypeptide(L)'
;MPTYTQTAIATKKKKDIKLVGADLYIITDKGIPKFTDGEFGPFRCEFISNRGTKVWPGFVSPDLLMVNWYRCRFMATKDIKDADVSEFLVQLSKKWEWSAAQKLWNYDGEAGFSKAY
;
A
#
# COMPACT_ATOMS: atom_id res chain seq x y z
N MET A 1 8.30 15.50 -42.70
CA MET A 1 8.03 15.05 -41.32
C MET A 1 9.37 14.83 -40.62
N PRO A 2 9.59 15.32 -39.39
CA PRO A 2 10.83 15.01 -38.69
C PRO A 2 10.85 13.51 -38.40
N THR A 3 11.94 12.84 -38.80
CA THR A 3 12.16 11.43 -38.46
C THR A 3 12.95 11.42 -37.17
N TYR A 4 12.29 11.22 -36.04
CA TYR A 4 12.96 11.09 -34.75
C TYR A 4 13.64 9.73 -34.69
N THR A 5 14.96 9.70 -34.84
CA THR A 5 15.78 8.48 -34.82
C THR A 5 16.27 8.09 -33.42
N GLN A 6 15.98 8.88 -32.39
CA GLN A 6 16.51 8.67 -31.04
C GLN A 6 15.39 8.44 -30.02
N THR A 7 15.49 7.34 -29.28
CA THR A 7 14.58 7.00 -28.18
C THR A 7 14.84 7.93 -26.99
N ALA A 8 13.78 8.53 -26.45
CA ALA A 8 13.88 9.30 -25.22
C ALA A 8 14.30 8.38 -24.05
N ILE A 9 15.38 8.74 -23.36
CA ILE A 9 15.88 8.04 -22.17
C ILE A 9 15.83 8.96 -20.95
N ALA A 10 15.75 8.38 -19.76
CA ALA A 10 15.85 9.13 -18.51
C ALA A 10 17.25 9.76 -18.39
N THR A 11 17.31 11.08 -18.24
CA THR A 11 18.57 11.84 -18.11
C THR A 11 18.97 12.10 -16.66
N LYS A 12 18.05 11.93 -15.71
CA LYS A 12 18.34 12.06 -14.28
C LYS A 12 19.05 10.81 -13.77
N LYS A 13 20.04 11.01 -12.89
CA LYS A 13 20.72 9.93 -12.17
C LYS A 13 19.66 9.06 -11.46
N LYS A 14 19.77 7.75 -11.66
CA LYS A 14 18.92 6.77 -10.99
C LYS A 14 19.15 6.87 -9.48
N LYS A 15 18.09 7.14 -8.74
CA LYS A 15 18.07 7.05 -7.27
C LYS A 15 18.14 5.60 -6.84
N ASP A 16 18.58 5.36 -5.60
CA ASP A 16 18.32 4.06 -5.00
C ASP A 16 16.83 3.96 -4.70
N ILE A 17 16.15 2.97 -5.29
CA ILE A 17 14.70 2.81 -5.18
C ILE A 17 14.42 1.44 -4.57
N LYS A 18 13.77 1.43 -3.41
CA LYS A 18 13.46 0.21 -2.68
C LYS A 18 11.95 0.06 -2.50
N LEU A 19 11.42 -1.09 -2.90
CA LEU A 19 10.04 -1.47 -2.62
C LEU A 19 9.93 -1.88 -1.14
N VAL A 20 9.06 -1.22 -0.38
CA VAL A 20 8.97 -1.42 1.07
C VAL A 20 7.58 -1.82 1.56
N GLY A 21 6.57 -1.85 0.69
CA GLY A 21 5.22 -2.22 1.06
C GLY A 21 4.17 -1.89 0.02
N ALA A 22 2.90 -1.94 0.43
CA ALA A 22 1.76 -1.55 -0.37
C ALA A 22 0.62 -1.00 0.50
N ASP A 23 -0.04 0.08 0.04
CA ASP A 23 -1.32 0.54 0.54
C ASP A 23 -2.45 -0.15 -0.24
N LEU A 24 -3.36 -0.79 0.48
CA LEU A 24 -4.51 -1.50 -0.07
C LEU A 24 -5.81 -0.81 0.31
N TYR A 25 -6.67 -0.60 -0.68
CA TYR A 25 -7.93 0.10 -0.53
C TYR A 25 -9.09 -0.90 -0.52
N ILE A 26 -9.46 -1.36 0.67
CA ILE A 26 -10.41 -2.44 0.91
C ILE A 26 -11.82 -1.87 1.13
N ILE A 27 -12.80 -2.53 0.52
CA ILE A 27 -14.22 -2.17 0.62
C ILE A 27 -14.92 -3.21 1.49
N THR A 28 -15.52 -2.77 2.60
CA THR A 28 -16.30 -3.65 3.48
C THR A 28 -17.23 -2.88 4.43
N ASP A 29 -18.44 -3.39 4.61
CA ASP A 29 -19.40 -2.88 5.60
C ASP A 29 -19.29 -3.60 6.96
N LYS A 30 -18.35 -4.55 7.11
CA LYS A 30 -18.17 -5.37 8.32
C LYS A 30 -17.35 -4.68 9.43
N GLY A 31 -17.09 -3.38 9.29
CA GLY A 31 -16.23 -2.60 10.17
C GLY A 31 -14.75 -2.63 9.76
N ILE A 32 -13.87 -2.22 10.67
CA ILE A 32 -12.42 -2.11 10.41
C ILE A 32 -11.86 -3.50 10.05
N PRO A 33 -11.21 -3.66 8.88
CA PRO A 33 -10.57 -4.92 8.50
C PRO A 33 -9.58 -5.43 9.55
N LYS A 34 -9.47 -6.75 9.68
CA LYS A 34 -8.51 -7.39 10.59
C LYS A 34 -7.62 -8.32 9.77
N PHE A 35 -6.32 -8.26 10.06
CA PHE A 35 -5.31 -9.08 9.40
C PHE A 35 -4.48 -9.78 10.45
N THR A 36 -4.18 -11.05 10.20
CA THR A 36 -3.31 -11.83 11.09
C THR A 36 -1.87 -11.73 10.60
N ASP A 37 -0.90 -11.57 11.50
CA ASP A 37 0.52 -11.56 11.14
C ASP A 37 0.89 -12.87 10.41
N GLY A 38 1.58 -12.73 9.26
CA GLY A 38 1.96 -13.86 8.41
C GLY A 38 0.88 -14.36 7.44
N GLU A 39 -0.35 -13.84 7.50
CA GLU A 39 -1.43 -14.21 6.57
C GLU A 39 -1.09 -13.92 5.11
N PHE A 40 -0.34 -12.84 4.86
CA PHE A 40 0.04 -12.36 3.54
C PHE A 40 1.55 -12.40 3.32
N GLY A 41 2.19 -13.50 3.72
CA GLY A 41 3.63 -13.70 3.51
C GLY A 41 4.46 -12.60 4.20
N PRO A 42 5.33 -11.87 3.47
CA PRO A 42 6.17 -10.84 4.07
C PRO A 42 5.45 -9.53 4.38
N PHE A 43 4.15 -9.42 4.13
CA PHE A 43 3.39 -8.19 4.33
C PHE A 43 2.69 -8.17 5.69
N ARG A 44 3.00 -7.17 6.51
CA ARG A 44 2.34 -6.95 7.80
C ARG A 44 1.55 -5.65 7.78
N CYS A 45 0.31 -5.68 8.24
CA CYS A 45 -0.49 -4.46 8.37
C CYS A 45 0.09 -3.58 9.49
N GLU A 46 0.53 -2.36 9.13
CA GLU A 46 1.08 -1.39 10.06
C GLU A 46 -0.02 -0.50 10.67
N PHE A 47 -0.95 -0.04 9.83
CA PHE A 47 -2.10 0.74 10.26
C PHE A 47 -3.25 0.65 9.26
N ILE A 48 -4.45 1.04 9.71
CA ILE A 48 -5.62 1.22 8.86
C ILE A 48 -6.15 2.64 9.06
N SER A 49 -6.54 3.28 7.97
CA SER A 49 -7.15 4.61 7.96
C SER A 49 -8.49 4.61 7.22
N ASN A 50 -9.38 5.50 7.62
CA ASN A 50 -10.66 5.75 6.98
C ASN A 50 -10.73 7.26 6.68
N ARG A 51 -10.94 7.61 5.40
CA ARG A 51 -10.90 9.02 4.93
C ARG A 51 -9.65 9.81 5.37
N GLY A 52 -8.52 9.13 5.52
CA GLY A 52 -7.23 9.73 5.91
C GLY A 52 -6.96 9.76 7.42
N THR A 53 -7.97 9.51 8.25
CA THR A 53 -7.81 9.40 9.72
C THR A 53 -7.43 7.99 10.11
N LYS A 54 -6.39 7.83 10.93
CA LYS A 54 -6.02 6.51 11.47
C LYS A 54 -7.14 5.96 12.37
N VAL A 55 -7.60 4.75 12.05
CA VAL A 55 -8.65 4.03 12.80
C VAL A 55 -8.14 2.74 13.46
N TRP A 56 -6.95 2.28 13.09
CA TRP A 56 -6.27 1.19 13.78
C TRP A 56 -4.75 1.33 13.61
N PRO A 57 -3.93 0.97 14.62
CA PRO A 57 -4.32 0.55 15.97
C PRO A 57 -4.77 1.72 16.85
N GLY A 58 -5.53 1.42 17.90
CA GLY A 58 -5.96 2.37 18.91
C GLY A 58 -7.48 2.53 19.02
N PHE A 59 -7.89 3.56 19.75
CA PHE A 59 -9.30 3.91 19.94
C PHE A 59 -9.81 4.76 18.76
N VAL A 60 -11.04 4.50 18.35
CA VAL A 60 -11.78 5.28 17.38
C VAL A 60 -13.03 5.80 18.07
N SER A 61 -13.25 7.11 18.01
CA SER A 61 -14.48 7.68 18.56
C SER A 61 -15.70 7.09 17.84
N PRO A 62 -16.76 6.67 18.57
CA PRO A 62 -18.02 6.27 17.98
C PRO A 62 -18.66 7.36 17.10
N ASP A 63 -18.35 8.62 17.36
CA ASP A 63 -18.88 9.77 16.60
C ASP A 63 -18.14 10.03 15.29
N LEU A 64 -17.04 9.31 15.02
CA LEU A 64 -16.30 9.45 13.77
C LEU A 64 -17.14 8.92 12.60
N LEU A 65 -17.42 9.77 11.62
CA LEU A 65 -18.07 9.33 10.40
C LEU A 65 -17.15 8.38 9.61
N MET A 66 -17.50 7.10 9.61
CA MET A 66 -16.80 6.07 8.85
C MET A 66 -17.51 5.78 7.53
N VAL A 67 -16.73 5.55 6.48
CA VAL A 67 -17.22 4.95 5.23
C VAL A 67 -16.76 3.51 5.12
N ASN A 68 -17.32 2.74 4.19
CA ASN A 68 -16.95 1.35 3.97
C ASN A 68 -15.64 1.17 3.18
N TRP A 69 -14.85 2.24 3.04
CA TRP A 69 -13.62 2.25 2.24
C TRP A 69 -12.40 2.58 3.09
N TYR A 70 -11.51 1.61 3.23
CA TYR A 70 -10.39 1.64 4.15
C TYR A 70 -9.06 1.58 3.39
N ARG A 71 -8.11 2.43 3.76
CA ARG A 71 -6.71 2.27 3.35
C ARG A 71 -5.97 1.51 4.44
N CYS A 72 -5.53 0.31 4.10
CA CYS A 72 -4.75 -0.58 4.94
C CYS A 72 -3.30 -0.55 4.46
N ARG A 73 -2.38 -0.07 5.31
CA ARG A 73 -0.95 -0.03 4.99
C ARG A 73 -0.30 -1.34 5.36
N PHE A 74 0.32 -2.00 4.38
CA PHE A 74 1.13 -3.19 4.57
C PHE A 74 2.60 -2.88 4.34
N MET A 75 3.43 -3.09 5.36
CA MET A 75 4.87 -2.94 5.28
C MET A 75 5.53 -4.31 5.11
N ALA A 76 6.58 -4.37 4.30
CA ALA A 76 7.36 -5.56 4.09
C ALA A 76 8.26 -5.84 5.30
N THR A 77 8.28 -7.09 5.77
CA THR A 77 9.13 -7.54 6.88
C THR A 77 10.51 -8.01 6.43
N LYS A 78 10.71 -8.14 5.12
CA LYS A 78 11.97 -8.47 4.46
C LYS A 78 12.04 -7.77 3.10
N ASP A 79 13.16 -7.92 2.41
CA ASP A 79 13.27 -7.43 1.04
C ASP A 79 12.29 -8.17 0.11
N ILE A 80 11.55 -7.40 -0.68
CA ILE A 80 10.50 -7.88 -1.59
C ILE A 80 10.72 -7.37 -3.01
N LYS A 81 10.11 -8.05 -3.96
CA LYS A 81 10.07 -7.71 -5.39
C LYS A 81 8.62 -7.50 -5.83
N ASP A 82 8.45 -7.03 -7.06
CA ASP A 82 7.12 -6.84 -7.64
C ASP A 82 6.27 -8.12 -7.64
N ALA A 83 6.91 -9.28 -7.83
CA ALA A 83 6.24 -10.58 -7.81
C ALA A 83 5.62 -10.91 -6.44
N ASP A 84 6.27 -10.53 -5.33
CA ASP A 84 5.72 -10.72 -3.99
C ASP A 84 4.44 -9.88 -3.79
N VAL A 85 4.41 -8.65 -4.33
CA VAL A 85 3.19 -7.82 -4.32
C VAL A 85 2.09 -8.46 -5.15
N SER A 86 2.41 -9.00 -6.32
CA SER A 86 1.43 -9.70 -7.16
C SER A 86 0.84 -10.91 -6.44
N GLU A 87 1.67 -11.73 -5.78
CA GLU A 87 1.19 -12.87 -4.99
C GLU A 87 0.32 -12.42 -3.81
N PHE A 88 0.73 -11.35 -3.11
CA PHE A 88 -0.07 -10.75 -2.06
C PHE A 88 -1.46 -10.34 -2.58
N LEU A 89 -1.55 -9.66 -3.72
CA LEU A 89 -2.83 -9.27 -4.32
C LEU A 89 -3.70 -10.49 -4.66
N VAL A 90 -3.11 -11.58 -5.16
CA VAL A 90 -3.84 -12.83 -5.42
C VAL A 90 -4.42 -13.40 -4.13
N GLN A 91 -3.66 -13.46 -3.04
CA GLN A 91 -4.16 -13.97 -1.75
C GLN A 91 -5.21 -13.05 -1.13
N LEU A 92 -4.99 -11.73 -1.19
CA LEU A 92 -5.93 -10.73 -0.68
C LEU A 92 -7.28 -10.82 -1.40
N SER A 93 -7.26 -10.95 -2.73
CA SER A 93 -8.46 -11.00 -3.58
C SER A 93 -9.35 -12.22 -3.28
N LYS A 94 -8.83 -13.26 -2.62
CA LYS A 94 -9.65 -14.41 -2.18
C LYS A 94 -10.53 -14.09 -0.98
N LYS A 95 -10.23 -13.03 -0.23
CA LYS A 95 -10.89 -12.70 1.05
C LYS A 95 -11.56 -11.34 1.06
N TRP A 96 -11.03 -10.38 0.30
CA TRP A 96 -11.43 -8.98 0.36
C TRP A 96 -11.78 -8.44 -1.01
N GLU A 97 -12.84 -7.64 -1.06
CA GLU A 97 -13.10 -6.74 -2.16
C GLU A 97 -12.21 -5.49 -2.00
N TRP A 98 -11.59 -5.04 -3.09
CA TRP A 98 -10.65 -3.93 -3.08
C TRP A 98 -10.71 -3.15 -4.39
N SER A 99 -10.43 -1.86 -4.32
CA SER A 99 -10.51 -0.95 -5.47
C SER A 99 -9.16 -0.52 -6.03
N ALA A 100 -8.13 -0.45 -5.17
CA ALA A 100 -6.81 -0.01 -5.57
C ALA A 100 -5.71 -0.62 -4.70
N ALA A 101 -4.52 -0.69 -5.30
CA ALA A 101 -3.27 -1.01 -4.63
C ALA A 101 -2.22 0.02 -5.04
N GLN A 102 -1.48 0.55 -4.07
CA GLN A 102 -0.40 1.50 -4.31
C GLN A 102 0.88 0.98 -3.67
N LYS A 103 1.91 0.70 -4.49
CA LYS A 103 3.23 0.31 -3.99
C LYS A 103 3.87 1.47 -3.21
N LEU A 104 4.54 1.11 -2.12
CA LEU A 104 5.27 2.03 -1.27
C LEU A 104 6.76 1.89 -1.55
N TRP A 105 7.38 3.01 -1.88
CA TRP A 105 8.78 3.06 -2.27
C TRP A 105 9.56 3.98 -1.35
N ASN A 106 10.79 3.59 -1.04
CA ASN A 106 11.79 4.52 -0.52
C ASN A 106 12.69 4.98 -1.68
N TYR A 107 13.08 6.25 -1.64
CA TYR A 107 13.99 6.89 -2.58
C TYR A 107 15.19 7.42 -1.81
N ASP A 108 16.38 6.88 -2.08
CA ASP A 108 17.61 7.21 -1.35
C ASP A 108 17.46 7.06 0.18
N GLY A 109 16.72 6.02 0.62
CA GLY A 109 16.43 5.75 2.03
C GLY A 109 15.26 6.53 2.63
N GLU A 110 14.75 7.56 1.94
CA GLU A 110 13.62 8.37 2.42
C GLU A 110 12.28 7.79 1.94
N ALA A 111 11.26 7.87 2.80
CA ALA A 111 9.92 7.41 2.45
C ALA A 111 9.30 8.29 1.34
N GLY A 112 8.98 7.67 0.20
CA GLY A 112 8.28 8.32 -0.91
C GLY A 112 6.76 8.43 -0.73
N PHE A 113 6.27 8.30 0.50
CA PHE A 113 4.85 8.24 0.84
C PHE A 113 4.59 8.95 2.18
N SER A 114 3.39 9.51 2.34
CA SER A 114 2.98 10.16 3.58
C SER A 114 2.49 9.16 4.62
N LYS A 115 2.52 9.57 5.89
CA LYS A 115 1.81 8.89 6.98
C LYS A 115 0.32 9.29 6.96
N ALA A 116 -0.54 8.45 7.53
CA ALA A 116 -1.90 8.87 7.84
C ALA A 116 -1.90 9.89 9.00
N TYR A 117 -2.88 10.78 9.01
CA TYR A 117 -3.08 11.79 10.05
C TYR A 117 -3.85 11.21 11.24
#